data_AF-A0A9N8KKH5-F1
#
_entry.id   AF-A0A9N8KKH5-F1
#
_cell.length_a   1.000
_cell.length_b   1.000
_cell.length_c   1.000
_cell.angle_alpha   90.00
_cell.angle_beta   90.00
_cell.angle_gamma   90.00
#
_symmetry.space_group_name_H-M   'P 1'
#
loop_
_entity.id
_entity.type
_entity.pdbx_description
1 polymer ?
#
loop_
_entity_poly.entity_id
_entity_poly.type
_entity_poly.pdbx_seq_one_letter_code
_entity_poly.pdbx_strand_id
1 'polypeptide(L)'
;MELPNAIPYAFRFRPESTALVIIDMQRDFLEPEGFGSIQCGDDEVFSSVRGIVPVVQRVLEASRKLGLYVMHTREGHLPDLSDLPASKRLRQTAAPNGHHTIGIGEPGPMGRLLVRGEYGHDIIDELRPLPDEVVIDKPGKGSFWNTGFHRALLNRGITHLLLAGVTTDANDTICAYDGLFGYVGTSPDLVKLCESQSSPASADRAAAQEDLSIIALARSYRDGTTTPVDVAHVVAENILECRHESLDAIADSKELDILLHEAETLQQKSASKPWPSLYGIPFTTSRDVDDTTVKALISAGALHIRGPPEPLASVAARMVSFALDSNPSSISQARTSDSVVVFQPTPVDDRFSIDQDSGSTAIVAQSVQEARKVWLAIEQHLNRLENTSAISRKVENSWVWHVDFRGPKNGGFVFGIPRTSRTNIWCSDASNHNIQAVKRLQAAGGQAEEIDWNIFDQVKEVTLGLTLLAAAETVSMKAVLELQAKHAKLSRQATKVLETVDVLLVSMTACLCHTASERPEQSRYLFDTMKTLVLH
;
A
#
# COMPACT_ATOMS: atom_id res chain seq x y z
N MET A 1 21.28 8.44 5.43
CA MET A 1 21.67 8.41 6.86
C MET A 1 22.70 7.32 7.09
N GLU A 2 23.49 7.39 8.16
CA GLU A 2 24.57 6.42 8.44
C GLU A 2 24.62 6.09 9.94
N LEU A 3 24.75 4.80 10.27
CA LEU A 3 25.10 4.29 11.60
C LEU A 3 26.58 3.90 11.58
N PRO A 4 27.49 4.76 12.09
CA PRO A 4 28.93 4.58 11.89
C PRO A 4 29.51 3.40 12.68
N ASN A 5 28.93 3.05 13.84
CA ASN A 5 29.41 1.92 14.65
C ASN A 5 28.53 0.67 14.49
N ALA A 6 27.77 0.57 13.38
CA ALA A 6 27.13 -0.68 13.03
C ALA A 6 28.17 -1.76 12.74
N ILE A 7 27.85 -3.00 13.08
CA ILE A 7 28.68 -4.18 12.85
C ILE A 7 28.05 -4.96 11.69
N PRO A 8 28.84 -5.49 10.73
CA PRO A 8 30.31 -5.55 10.69
C PRO A 8 31.03 -4.28 10.25
N TYR A 9 30.34 -3.31 9.66
CA TYR A 9 30.87 -2.02 9.26
C TYR A 9 29.74 -0.98 9.23
N ALA A 10 30.12 0.30 9.11
CA ALA A 10 29.19 1.41 9.06
C ALA A 10 28.05 1.14 8.07
N PHE A 11 26.81 1.35 8.53
CA PHE A 11 25.62 1.02 7.78
C PHE A 11 24.95 2.28 7.26
N ARG A 12 24.82 2.39 5.93
CA ARG A 12 24.08 3.49 5.29
C ARG A 12 22.69 3.05 4.92
N PHE A 13 21.71 3.87 5.27
CA PHE A 13 20.30 3.61 4.99
C PHE A 13 19.57 4.87 4.54
N ARG A 14 18.47 4.66 3.81
CA ARG A 14 17.53 5.69 3.38
C ARG A 14 16.28 5.63 4.25
N PRO A 15 15.88 6.71 4.94
CA PRO A 15 14.71 6.72 5.82
C PRO A 15 13.44 6.18 5.15
N GLU A 16 13.25 6.53 3.87
CA GLU A 16 12.05 6.25 3.10
C GLU A 16 11.84 4.75 2.85
N SER A 17 12.93 3.97 2.88
CA SER A 17 12.94 2.53 2.64
C SER A 17 13.40 1.72 3.85
N THR A 18 13.36 2.31 5.05
CA THR A 18 13.81 1.69 6.31
C THR A 18 12.70 1.71 7.35
N ALA A 19 12.47 0.57 8.01
CA ALA A 19 11.51 0.47 9.10
C ALA A 19 12.18 0.12 10.44
N LEU A 20 11.70 0.73 11.53
CA LEU A 20 11.92 0.22 12.89
C LEU A 20 10.86 -0.85 13.19
N VAL A 21 11.29 -2.02 13.64
CA VAL A 21 10.42 -3.10 14.11
C VAL A 21 10.66 -3.30 15.61
N ILE A 22 9.65 -2.99 16.42
CA ILE A 22 9.65 -3.21 17.87
C ILE A 22 8.99 -4.56 18.15
N ILE A 23 9.77 -5.48 18.69
CA ILE A 23 9.39 -6.88 18.83
C ILE A 23 8.88 -7.14 20.25
N ASP A 24 7.62 -7.56 20.31
CA ASP A 24 6.96 -8.23 21.43
C ASP A 24 7.06 -7.50 22.78
N MET A 25 6.98 -6.17 22.76
CA MET A 25 6.97 -5.34 23.97
C MET A 25 5.59 -5.34 24.66
N GLN A 26 5.01 -6.53 24.83
CA GLN A 26 3.69 -6.77 25.42
C GLN A 26 3.77 -7.01 26.93
N ARG A 27 2.69 -6.69 27.65
CA ARG A 27 2.62 -6.85 29.12
C ARG A 27 2.89 -8.28 29.56
N ASP A 28 2.41 -9.24 28.79
CA ASP A 28 2.64 -10.66 28.99
C ASP A 28 4.14 -11.01 29.03
N PHE A 29 5.03 -10.22 28.44
CA PHE A 29 6.48 -10.45 28.49
C PHE A 29 7.24 -9.52 29.43
N LEU A 30 6.62 -8.45 29.92
CA LEU A 30 7.33 -7.35 30.60
C LEU A 30 6.77 -6.98 31.98
N GLU A 31 5.54 -7.38 32.29
CA GLU A 31 4.89 -7.11 33.57
C GLU A 31 4.94 -8.35 34.48
N PRO A 32 5.02 -8.15 35.81
CA PRO A 32 4.73 -9.20 36.77
C PRO A 32 3.37 -9.85 36.48
N GLU A 33 3.22 -11.12 36.83
CA GLU A 33 1.99 -11.90 36.59
C GLU A 33 1.65 -12.13 35.10
N GLY A 34 2.47 -11.63 34.18
CA GLY A 34 2.40 -11.95 32.76
C GLY A 34 3.01 -13.29 32.42
N PHE A 35 2.76 -13.76 31.20
CA PHE A 35 3.31 -15.02 30.69
C PHE A 35 4.81 -15.20 30.96
N GLY A 36 5.65 -14.20 30.69
CA GLY A 36 7.10 -14.26 30.87
C GLY A 36 7.51 -14.45 32.33
N SER A 37 6.86 -13.76 33.26
CA SER A 37 7.08 -13.93 34.71
C SER A 37 6.67 -15.34 35.16
N ILE A 38 5.49 -15.80 34.72
CA ILE A 38 4.95 -17.12 35.02
C ILE A 38 5.86 -18.23 34.49
N GLN A 39 6.37 -18.11 33.25
CA GLN A 39 7.22 -19.13 32.65
C GLN A 39 8.66 -19.11 33.17
N CYS A 40 9.19 -17.94 33.55
CA CYS A 40 10.54 -17.82 34.08
C CYS A 40 10.64 -18.41 35.48
N GLY A 41 9.65 -18.14 36.34
CA GLY A 41 9.60 -18.63 37.72
C GLY A 41 10.75 -18.12 38.62
N ASP A 42 11.46 -17.09 38.18
CA ASP A 42 12.53 -16.40 38.91
C ASP A 42 12.33 -14.88 38.74
N ASP A 43 11.89 -14.23 39.81
CA ASP A 43 11.55 -12.80 39.82
C ASP A 43 12.77 -11.90 39.63
N GLU A 44 13.96 -12.31 40.10
CA GLU A 44 15.19 -11.54 39.94
C GLU A 44 15.61 -11.53 38.47
N VAL A 45 15.57 -12.68 37.81
CA VAL A 45 15.87 -12.79 36.37
C VAL A 45 14.84 -12.01 35.54
N PHE A 46 13.54 -12.16 35.84
CA PHE A 46 12.49 -11.47 35.10
C PHE A 46 12.53 -9.94 35.27
N SER A 47 12.89 -9.44 36.46
CA SER A 47 12.98 -8.00 36.74
C SER A 47 13.93 -7.25 35.78
N SER A 48 14.94 -7.94 35.24
CA SER A 48 15.91 -7.37 34.30
C SER A 48 15.32 -7.07 32.92
N VAL A 49 14.26 -7.79 32.50
CA VAL A 49 13.68 -7.68 31.15
C VAL A 49 13.10 -6.29 30.90
N ARG A 50 12.46 -5.69 31.91
CA ARG A 50 11.89 -4.33 31.81
C ARG A 50 12.96 -3.24 31.67
N GLY A 51 14.22 -3.53 32.00
CA GLY A 51 15.33 -2.59 31.85
C GLY A 51 15.56 -2.09 30.42
N ILE A 52 15.06 -2.81 29.41
CA ILE A 52 15.16 -2.41 28.00
C ILE A 52 14.17 -1.28 27.62
N VAL A 53 13.06 -1.12 28.35
CA VAL A 53 11.95 -0.22 27.98
C VAL A 53 12.42 1.22 27.73
N PRO A 54 13.21 1.87 28.61
CA PRO A 54 13.65 3.25 28.37
C PRO A 54 14.52 3.40 27.12
N VAL A 55 15.24 2.35 26.73
CA VAL A 55 16.09 2.35 25.53
C VAL A 55 15.21 2.25 24.28
N VAL A 56 14.25 1.32 24.27
CA VAL A 56 13.30 1.16 23.16
C VAL A 56 12.47 2.42 22.97
N GLN A 57 12.06 3.07 24.06
CA GLN A 57 11.30 4.33 24.00
C GLN A 57 12.11 5.43 23.30
N ARG A 58 13.39 5.61 23.66
CA ARG A 58 14.26 6.59 22.98
C ARG A 58 14.45 6.26 21.50
N VAL A 59 14.62 4.99 21.15
CA VAL A 59 14.74 4.53 19.76
C VAL A 59 13.46 4.77 18.97
N LEU A 60 12.30 4.53 19.59
CA LEU A 60 10.99 4.77 19.01
C LEU A 60 10.78 6.26 18.73
N GLU A 61 11.03 7.12 19.71
CA GLU A 61 10.95 8.57 19.57
C GLU A 61 11.91 9.11 18.50
N ALA A 62 13.15 8.62 18.50
CA ALA A 62 14.17 8.92 17.50
C ALA A 62 13.71 8.53 16.08
N SER A 63 13.18 7.33 15.92
CA SER A 63 12.72 6.80 14.63
C SER A 63 11.52 7.58 14.09
N ARG A 64 10.58 7.94 14.96
CA ARG A 64 9.44 8.81 14.63
C ARG A 64 9.90 10.18 14.13
N LYS A 65 10.89 10.81 14.80
CA LYS A 65 11.47 12.10 14.37
C LYS A 65 12.16 12.04 13.01
N LEU A 66 12.83 10.92 12.70
CA LEU A 66 13.46 10.71 11.39
C LEU A 66 12.46 10.35 10.28
N GLY A 67 11.17 10.18 10.61
CA GLY A 67 10.15 9.74 9.66
C GLY A 67 10.32 8.29 9.21
N LEU A 68 11.00 7.45 10.00
CA LEU A 68 11.08 6.02 9.73
C LEU A 68 9.70 5.39 9.87
N TYR A 69 9.46 4.36 9.08
CA TYR A 69 8.26 3.56 9.25
C TYR A 69 8.38 2.72 10.52
N VAL A 70 7.38 2.76 11.41
CA VAL A 70 7.41 2.01 12.68
C VAL A 70 6.40 0.87 12.63
N MET A 71 6.85 -0.32 12.99
CA MET A 71 6.04 -1.52 13.14
C MET A 71 6.26 -2.13 14.51
N HIS A 72 5.21 -2.71 15.07
CA HIS A 72 5.25 -3.46 16.32
C HIS A 72 4.83 -4.89 16.06
N THR A 73 5.38 -5.84 16.81
CA THR A 73 4.89 -7.22 16.82
C THR A 73 4.42 -7.60 18.21
N ARG A 74 3.43 -8.49 18.27
CA ARG A 74 2.92 -9.10 19.51
C ARG A 74 2.78 -10.59 19.30
N GLU A 75 3.26 -11.40 20.23
CA GLU A 75 3.05 -12.84 20.18
C GLU A 75 1.72 -13.19 20.85
N GLY A 76 0.79 -13.73 20.08
CA GLY A 76 -0.50 -14.15 20.60
C GLY A 76 -1.32 -14.99 19.64
N HIS A 77 -2.18 -15.80 20.23
CA HIS A 77 -3.04 -16.77 19.57
C HIS A 77 -4.46 -16.26 19.42
N LEU A 78 -5.17 -16.78 18.43
CA LEU A 78 -6.60 -16.52 18.28
C LEU A 78 -7.37 -16.91 19.55
N PRO A 79 -8.51 -16.27 19.85
CA PRO A 79 -9.31 -16.59 21.04
C PRO A 79 -9.69 -18.08 21.17
N ASP A 80 -9.87 -18.77 20.04
CA ASP A 80 -10.19 -20.21 19.97
C ASP A 80 -8.95 -21.12 20.00
N LEU A 81 -7.75 -20.54 20.02
CA LEU A 81 -6.44 -21.21 19.99
C LEU A 81 -6.23 -22.09 18.75
N SER A 82 -6.99 -21.87 17.66
CA SER A 82 -6.88 -22.66 16.43
C SER A 82 -5.52 -22.53 15.75
N ASP A 83 -4.80 -21.44 16.01
CA ASP A 83 -3.44 -21.16 15.50
C ASP A 83 -2.32 -21.56 16.48
N LEU A 84 -2.64 -22.22 17.61
CA LEU A 84 -1.66 -22.74 18.58
C LEU A 84 -1.19 -24.14 18.18
N PRO A 85 0.08 -24.32 17.76
CA PRO A 85 0.57 -25.64 17.39
C PRO A 85 0.59 -26.59 18.58
N ALA A 86 0.18 -27.85 18.36
CA ALA A 86 0.16 -28.88 19.40
C ALA A 86 1.52 -29.04 20.10
N SER A 87 2.63 -28.96 19.36
CA SER A 87 3.98 -29.03 19.94
C SER A 87 4.30 -27.88 20.90
N LYS A 88 3.82 -26.67 20.61
CA LYS A 88 4.00 -25.49 21.48
C LYS A 88 3.17 -25.65 22.76
N ARG A 89 1.91 -26.09 22.64
CA ARG A 89 1.04 -26.39 23.78
C ARG A 89 1.59 -27.51 24.66
N LEU A 90 2.10 -28.59 24.06
CA LEU A 90 2.67 -29.73 24.78
C LEU A 90 3.93 -29.34 25.55
N ARG A 91 4.83 -28.54 24.95
CA ARG A 91 6.02 -28.05 25.67
C ARG A 91 5.66 -27.24 26.91
N GLN A 92 4.58 -26.46 26.84
CA GLN A 92 4.11 -25.64 27.94
C GLN A 92 3.50 -26.48 29.07
N THR A 93 2.81 -27.56 28.73
CA THR A 93 2.10 -28.41 29.70
C THR A 93 2.95 -29.57 30.24
N ALA A 94 4.01 -29.97 29.54
CA ALA A 94 4.88 -31.08 29.89
C ALA A 94 6.23 -30.66 30.49
N ALA A 95 6.37 -29.41 30.95
CA ALA A 95 7.65 -28.85 31.36
C ALA A 95 8.29 -29.67 32.51
N PRO A 96 9.47 -30.29 32.29
CA PRO A 96 10.03 -31.29 33.21
C PRO A 96 10.47 -30.73 34.58
N ASN A 97 10.59 -29.40 34.72
CA ASN A 97 11.07 -28.73 35.94
C ASN A 97 9.98 -27.94 36.70
N GLY A 98 8.71 -27.97 36.25
CA GLY A 98 7.56 -27.47 37.04
C GLY A 98 7.33 -25.96 37.09
N HIS A 99 8.10 -25.12 36.39
CA HIS A 99 7.90 -23.66 36.40
C HIS A 99 6.71 -23.18 35.54
N HIS A 100 6.22 -24.01 34.62
CA HIS A 100 5.09 -23.68 33.76
C HIS A 100 3.78 -23.96 34.51
N THR A 101 3.37 -23.04 35.38
CA THR A 101 2.20 -23.23 36.27
C THR A 101 0.86 -22.99 35.57
N ILE A 102 0.86 -22.20 34.48
CA ILE A 102 -0.31 -21.86 33.67
C ILE A 102 0.08 -21.90 32.18
N GLY A 103 -0.73 -22.55 31.35
CA GLY A 103 -0.48 -22.73 29.92
C GLY A 103 -1.01 -21.58 29.05
N ILE A 104 -0.59 -21.57 27.78
CA ILE A 104 -1.12 -20.64 26.77
C ILE A 104 -2.64 -20.83 26.64
N GLY A 105 -3.38 -19.73 26.71
CA GLY A 105 -4.83 -19.70 26.60
C GLY A 105 -5.60 -20.03 27.87
N GLU A 106 -4.93 -20.43 28.94
CA GLU A 106 -5.53 -20.59 30.26
C GLU A 106 -5.69 -19.23 30.95
N PRO A 107 -6.67 -19.09 31.88
CA PRO A 107 -6.88 -17.84 32.61
C PRO A 107 -5.67 -17.49 33.48
N GLY A 108 -5.12 -16.29 33.28
CA GLY A 108 -4.11 -15.68 34.13
C GLY A 108 -4.59 -14.36 34.75
N PRO A 109 -3.75 -13.71 35.57
CA PRO A 109 -4.11 -12.47 36.27
C PRO A 109 -4.44 -11.29 35.35
N MET A 110 -3.86 -11.26 34.15
CA MET A 110 -4.09 -10.24 33.12
C MET A 110 -5.00 -10.71 31.96
N GLY A 111 -5.83 -11.72 32.22
CA GLY A 111 -6.64 -12.38 31.18
C GLY A 111 -5.99 -13.67 30.69
N ARG A 112 -6.49 -14.21 29.57
CA ARG A 112 -5.96 -15.48 29.03
C ARG A 112 -4.56 -15.28 28.44
N LEU A 113 -3.60 -16.09 28.88
CA LEU A 113 -2.18 -15.90 28.52
C LEU A 113 -1.92 -16.04 27.02
N LEU A 114 -1.25 -15.04 26.42
CA LEU A 114 -0.94 -14.96 24.99
C LEU A 114 -2.17 -15.15 24.08
N VAL A 115 -3.33 -14.64 24.48
CA VAL A 115 -4.54 -14.63 23.65
C VAL A 115 -4.82 -13.22 23.16
N ARG A 116 -5.06 -13.10 21.86
CA ARG A 116 -5.34 -11.81 21.22
C ARG A 116 -6.60 -11.16 21.79
N GLY A 117 -6.48 -9.89 22.13
CA GLY A 117 -7.56 -9.09 22.72
C GLY A 117 -7.60 -9.10 24.25
N GLU A 118 -6.81 -9.94 24.91
CA GLU A 118 -6.65 -9.92 26.37
C GLU A 118 -5.70 -8.79 26.80
N TYR A 119 -5.85 -8.33 28.06
CA TYR A 119 -5.06 -7.22 28.59
C TYR A 119 -3.56 -7.52 28.60
N GLY A 120 -3.16 -8.75 29.00
CA GLY A 120 -1.77 -9.19 28.99
C GLY A 120 -1.13 -9.20 27.60
N HIS A 121 -1.91 -9.46 26.55
CA HIS A 121 -1.38 -9.50 25.18
C HIS A 121 -1.06 -8.11 24.61
N ASP A 122 -1.55 -7.02 25.21
CA ASP A 122 -1.33 -5.69 24.63
C ASP A 122 0.08 -5.12 24.91
N ILE A 123 0.51 -4.17 24.08
CA ILE A 123 1.76 -3.45 24.26
C ILE A 123 1.70 -2.58 25.52
N ILE A 124 2.82 -2.48 26.24
CA ILE A 124 2.93 -1.61 27.42
C ILE A 124 2.67 -0.14 27.07
N ASP A 125 2.14 0.64 28.02
CA ASP A 125 1.70 2.01 27.75
C ASP A 125 2.83 2.93 27.29
N GLU A 126 4.04 2.71 27.81
CA GLU A 126 5.25 3.49 27.50
C GLU A 126 5.67 3.38 26.02
N LEU A 127 5.29 2.28 25.37
CA LEU A 127 5.64 1.98 23.98
C LEU A 127 4.41 1.92 23.07
N ARG A 128 3.29 2.50 23.53
CA ARG A 128 2.02 2.44 22.83
C ARG A 128 2.16 2.85 21.35
N PRO A 129 1.70 2.01 20.42
CA PRO A 129 1.73 2.33 18.99
C PRO A 129 0.92 3.59 18.68
N LEU A 130 1.42 4.40 17.73
CA LEU A 130 0.61 5.44 17.12
C LEU A 130 -0.40 4.83 16.13
N PRO A 131 -1.48 5.54 15.78
CA PRO A 131 -2.54 5.00 14.92
C PRO A 131 -2.08 4.55 13.52
N ASP A 132 -1.04 5.18 13.00
CA ASP A 132 -0.44 4.90 11.71
C ASP A 132 0.68 3.85 11.75
N GLU A 133 1.05 3.40 12.96
CA GLU A 133 2.03 2.35 13.17
C GLU A 133 1.34 1.00 13.15
N VAL A 134 1.89 0.08 12.35
CA VAL A 134 1.28 -1.23 12.18
C VAL A 134 1.66 -2.14 13.34
N VAL A 135 0.66 -2.78 13.93
CA VAL A 135 0.84 -3.85 14.91
C VAL A 135 0.56 -5.19 14.24
N ILE A 136 1.52 -6.10 14.29
CA ILE A 136 1.41 -7.45 13.74
C ILE A 136 1.30 -8.46 14.87
N ASP A 137 0.13 -9.09 14.97
CA ASP A 137 -0.06 -10.24 15.86
C ASP A 137 0.45 -11.51 15.19
N LYS A 138 1.33 -12.24 15.87
CA LYS A 138 1.98 -13.46 15.37
C LYS A 138 1.74 -14.66 16.30
N PRO A 139 1.39 -15.85 15.75
CA PRO A 139 1.14 -17.05 16.55
C PRO A 139 2.41 -17.73 17.11
N GLY A 140 3.58 -17.14 16.89
CA GLY A 140 4.85 -17.68 17.36
C GLY A 140 5.98 -16.68 17.23
N LYS A 141 7.22 -17.16 17.32
CA LYS A 141 8.40 -16.31 17.35
C LYS A 141 8.62 -15.57 16.04
N GLY A 142 8.52 -16.28 14.90
CA GLY A 142 8.74 -15.72 13.58
C GLY A 142 7.64 -14.77 13.13
N SER A 143 8.00 -13.52 12.81
CA SER A 143 7.05 -12.54 12.29
C SER A 143 6.60 -12.82 10.86
N PHE A 144 7.39 -13.56 10.07
CA PHE A 144 7.06 -13.89 8.66
C PHE A 144 6.06 -15.05 8.50
N TRP A 145 5.83 -15.84 9.55
CA TRP A 145 4.98 -17.02 9.46
C TRP A 145 3.53 -16.70 9.80
N ASN A 146 2.63 -16.93 8.85
CA ASN A 146 1.18 -16.79 9.03
C ASN A 146 0.76 -15.39 9.55
N THR A 147 1.40 -14.33 9.02
CA THR A 147 1.05 -12.93 9.31
C THR A 147 1.11 -12.06 8.05
N GLY A 148 0.62 -10.82 8.16
CA GLY A 148 0.78 -9.79 7.12
C GLY A 148 2.13 -9.05 7.12
N PHE A 149 3.12 -9.46 7.94
CA PHE A 149 4.38 -8.71 8.14
C PHE A 149 5.13 -8.46 6.83
N HIS A 150 5.38 -9.49 6.04
CA HIS A 150 6.10 -9.36 4.76
C HIS A 150 5.39 -8.42 3.79
N ARG A 151 4.06 -8.56 3.66
CA ARG A 151 3.23 -7.71 2.80
C ARG A 151 3.26 -6.26 3.27
N ALA A 152 3.21 -6.01 4.59
CA ALA A 152 3.28 -4.67 5.15
C ALA A 152 4.60 -3.96 4.84
N LEU A 153 5.71 -4.69 4.81
CA LEU A 153 7.03 -4.20 4.39
C LEU A 153 7.07 -3.91 2.88
N LEU A 154 6.68 -4.87 2.04
CA LEU A 154 6.69 -4.77 0.58
C LEU A 154 5.80 -3.64 0.07
N ASN A 155 4.60 -3.49 0.65
CA ASN A 155 3.66 -2.45 0.25
C ASN A 155 4.24 -1.03 0.41
N ARG A 156 5.19 -0.86 1.33
CA ARG A 156 5.86 0.40 1.62
C ARG A 156 7.26 0.53 1.03
N GLY A 157 7.71 -0.45 0.24
CA GLY A 157 9.06 -0.44 -0.33
C GLY A 157 10.16 -0.52 0.72
N ILE A 158 9.86 -1.11 1.89
CA ILE A 158 10.86 -1.27 2.94
C ILE A 158 11.85 -2.35 2.51
N THR A 159 13.12 -1.97 2.53
CA THR A 159 14.26 -2.82 2.14
C THR A 159 15.22 -3.05 3.31
N HIS A 160 15.13 -2.24 4.37
CA HIS A 160 16.00 -2.31 5.54
C HIS A 160 15.18 -2.31 6.82
N LEU A 161 15.58 -3.14 7.79
CA LEU A 161 14.94 -3.22 9.10
C LEU A 161 15.93 -2.83 10.19
N LEU A 162 15.47 -2.01 11.12
CA LEU A 162 16.10 -1.79 12.43
C LEU A 162 15.26 -2.52 13.46
N LEU A 163 15.87 -3.35 14.30
CA LEU A 163 15.16 -4.19 15.25
C LEU A 163 15.39 -3.70 16.69
N ALA A 164 14.34 -3.68 17.49
CA ALA A 164 14.40 -3.40 18.93
C ALA A 164 13.34 -4.25 19.66
N GLY A 165 13.46 -4.39 20.97
CA GLY A 165 12.47 -5.10 21.80
C GLY A 165 13.02 -6.35 22.48
N VAL A 166 12.12 -7.21 22.95
CA VAL A 166 12.47 -8.48 23.61
C VAL A 166 12.41 -9.63 22.63
N THR A 167 13.05 -10.76 22.97
CA THR A 167 13.09 -11.98 22.13
C THR A 167 13.68 -11.76 20.73
N THR A 168 14.52 -10.73 20.57
CA THR A 168 15.20 -10.38 19.31
C THR A 168 16.14 -11.48 18.83
N ASP A 169 16.74 -12.22 19.77
CA ASP A 169 17.53 -13.43 19.58
C ASP A 169 16.69 -14.63 19.14
N ALA A 170 15.46 -14.75 19.66
CA ALA A 170 14.56 -15.85 19.36
C ALA A 170 13.72 -15.64 18.09
N ASN A 171 13.71 -14.43 17.52
CA ASN A 171 13.12 -14.12 16.22
C ASN A 171 14.07 -14.46 15.05
N ASP A 172 14.85 -15.54 15.21
CA ASP A 172 15.75 -16.14 14.22
C ASP A 172 15.10 -16.33 12.84
N THR A 173 13.77 -16.34 12.75
CA THR A 173 13.04 -16.44 11.47
C THR A 173 13.06 -15.13 10.66
N ILE A 174 13.19 -13.94 11.27
CA ILE A 174 13.49 -12.69 10.53
C ILE A 174 14.90 -12.79 9.93
N CYS A 175 15.84 -13.42 10.64
CA CYS A 175 17.21 -13.61 10.21
C CYS A 175 17.38 -14.72 9.15
N ALA A 176 16.48 -15.72 9.13
CA ALA A 176 16.63 -16.93 8.33
C ALA A 176 15.89 -16.92 6.97
N TYR A 177 14.95 -15.99 6.72
CA TYR A 177 14.31 -15.90 5.41
C TYR A 177 15.29 -15.26 4.39
N ASP A 178 15.84 -16.07 3.49
CA ASP A 178 16.72 -15.72 2.35
C ASP A 178 18.08 -15.04 2.63
N GLY A 179 18.68 -15.26 3.81
CA GLY A 179 20.08 -14.87 4.04
C GLY A 179 20.34 -13.36 3.98
N LEU A 180 19.36 -12.56 4.34
CA LEU A 180 19.47 -11.11 4.56
C LEU A 180 20.13 -10.84 5.92
N PHE A 181 21.45 -11.04 6.01
CA PHE A 181 22.19 -10.50 7.15
C PHE A 181 22.12 -8.97 7.14
N GLY A 182 21.31 -8.45 8.07
CA GLY A 182 21.19 -7.04 8.43
C GLY A 182 22.33 -6.62 9.36
N TYR A 183 22.61 -5.33 9.34
CA TYR A 183 23.63 -4.71 10.16
C TYR A 183 23.11 -4.57 11.59
N VAL A 184 23.96 -4.84 12.59
CA VAL A 184 23.61 -4.61 14.00
C VAL A 184 24.19 -3.26 14.40
N GLY A 185 23.32 -2.25 14.48
CA GLY A 185 23.65 -0.94 15.06
C GLY A 185 23.29 -0.90 16.54
N THR A 186 24.06 -0.17 17.34
CA THR A 186 23.72 0.04 18.76
C THR A 186 22.72 1.18 18.90
N SER A 187 21.77 1.07 19.84
CA SER A 187 20.75 2.09 20.10
C SER A 187 21.27 3.51 20.35
N PRO A 188 22.47 3.74 20.94
CA PRO A 188 23.02 5.09 21.11
C PRO A 188 23.35 5.80 19.79
N ASP A 189 23.72 5.08 18.73
CA ASP A 189 24.10 5.68 17.44
C ASP A 189 22.89 6.28 16.72
N LEU A 190 21.76 5.57 16.74
CA LEU A 190 20.52 6.04 16.15
C LEU A 190 20.00 7.28 16.90
N VAL A 191 20.09 7.28 18.23
CA VAL A 191 19.69 8.43 19.06
C VAL A 191 20.57 9.65 18.76
N LYS A 192 21.90 9.49 18.69
CA LYS A 192 22.83 10.58 18.33
C LYS A 192 22.60 11.12 16.93
N LEU A 193 22.27 10.25 15.98
CA LEU A 193 21.93 10.67 14.62
C LEU A 193 20.71 11.60 14.62
N CYS A 194 19.67 11.29 15.40
CA CYS A 194 18.51 12.17 15.55
C CYS A 194 18.86 13.50 16.21
N GLU A 195 19.65 13.46 17.28
CA GLU A 195 20.08 14.66 18.02
C GLU A 195 20.89 15.63 17.12
N SER A 196 21.70 15.09 16.20
CA SER A 196 22.46 15.91 15.24
C SER A 196 21.62 16.49 14.09
N GLN A 197 20.44 15.94 13.83
CA GLN A 197 19.48 16.47 12.84
C GLN A 197 18.50 17.49 13.44
N SER A 198 18.47 17.66 14.76
CA SER A 198 17.56 18.58 15.47
C SER A 198 18.06 20.04 15.60
N SER A 199 19.05 20.48 14.81
CA SER A 199 19.24 21.94 14.64
C SER A 199 18.14 22.49 13.73
N PRO A 200 17.44 23.56 14.12
CA PRO A 200 16.33 24.08 13.33
C PRO A 200 16.88 24.60 12.00
N ALA A 201 16.56 23.91 10.91
CA ALA A 201 16.67 24.49 9.59
C ALA A 201 15.76 25.73 9.58
N SER A 202 16.37 26.90 9.42
CA SER A 202 15.69 28.18 9.27
C SER A 202 14.62 28.06 8.20
N ALA A 203 13.39 28.43 8.57
CA ALA A 203 12.27 28.54 7.66
C ALA A 203 12.55 29.62 6.61
N ASP A 204 13.08 29.22 5.46
CA ASP A 204 12.98 30.00 4.23
C ASP A 204 11.55 29.88 3.72
N ARG A 205 10.68 30.78 4.20
CA ARG A 205 9.39 31.06 3.60
C ARG A 205 9.62 31.83 2.29
N ALA A 206 9.80 31.08 1.20
CA ALA A 206 9.72 31.62 -0.15
C ALA A 206 8.92 30.65 -1.04
N ALA A 207 7.64 30.98 -1.27
CA ALA A 207 6.75 30.47 -2.32
C ALA A 207 6.76 28.94 -2.59
N ALA A 208 6.58 28.12 -1.55
CA ALA A 208 6.34 26.68 -1.73
C ALA A 208 4.83 26.43 -1.80
N GLN A 209 4.35 25.91 -2.93
CA GLN A 209 3.03 25.28 -3.02
C GLN A 209 2.93 24.22 -1.92
N GLU A 210 1.88 24.24 -1.10
CA GLU A 210 1.74 23.25 -0.03
C GLU A 210 1.70 21.83 -0.64
N ASP A 211 2.56 20.94 -0.12
CA ASP A 211 2.65 19.56 -0.58
C ASP A 211 1.43 18.78 -0.11
N LEU A 212 0.46 18.63 -1.01
CA LEU A 212 -0.77 17.87 -0.76
C LEU A 212 -0.59 16.34 -0.87
N SER A 213 0.63 15.81 -0.89
CA SER A 213 0.83 14.36 -0.84
C SER A 213 0.27 13.77 0.45
N ILE A 214 -0.27 12.55 0.38
CA ILE A 214 -0.86 11.84 1.52
C ILE A 214 0.16 11.71 2.66
N ILE A 215 1.43 11.52 2.30
CA ILE A 215 2.53 11.35 3.27
C ILE A 215 2.87 12.69 3.94
N ALA A 216 2.96 13.79 3.17
CA ALA A 216 3.26 15.11 3.71
C ALA A 216 2.13 15.59 4.63
N LEU A 217 0.88 15.53 4.17
CA LEU A 217 -0.28 15.94 4.97
C LEU A 217 -0.40 15.15 6.27
N ALA A 218 -0.22 13.83 6.23
CA ALA A 218 -0.23 13.01 7.45
C ALA A 218 0.85 13.41 8.47
N ARG A 219 2.00 13.91 8.00
CA ARG A 219 3.06 14.47 8.85
C ARG A 219 2.66 15.84 9.38
N SER A 220 2.22 16.75 8.51
CA SER A 220 1.81 18.10 8.88
C SER A 220 0.65 18.13 9.89
N TYR A 221 -0.33 17.24 9.74
CA TYR A 221 -1.40 17.07 10.74
C TYR A 221 -0.87 16.56 12.08
N ARG A 222 0.10 15.64 12.08
CA ARG A 222 0.71 15.11 13.31
C ARG A 222 1.49 16.17 14.07
N ASP A 223 2.23 17.00 13.34
CA ASP A 223 3.06 18.06 13.86
C ASP A 223 2.24 19.32 14.20
N GLY A 224 0.95 19.33 13.84
CA GLY A 224 0.03 20.45 14.09
C GLY A 224 0.34 21.68 13.24
N THR A 225 1.06 21.52 12.13
CA THR A 225 1.42 22.63 11.25
C THR A 225 0.30 23.01 10.28
N THR A 226 -0.69 22.14 10.09
CA THR A 226 -1.89 22.36 9.27
C THR A 226 -3.06 21.56 9.85
N THR A 227 -4.28 21.85 9.40
CA THR A 227 -5.52 21.17 9.79
C THR A 227 -6.33 20.77 8.56
N PRO A 228 -7.28 19.82 8.66
CA PRO A 228 -8.15 19.48 7.52
C PRO A 228 -8.90 20.69 6.95
N VAL A 229 -9.23 21.67 7.80
CA VAL A 229 -9.88 22.92 7.38
C VAL A 229 -8.90 23.80 6.58
N ASP A 230 -7.66 23.95 7.04
CA ASP A 230 -6.62 24.70 6.31
C ASP A 230 -6.37 24.07 4.92
N VAL A 231 -6.28 22.74 4.85
CA VAL A 231 -6.12 22.00 3.59
C VAL A 231 -7.33 22.16 2.68
N ALA A 232 -8.56 22.14 3.22
CA ALA A 232 -9.76 22.39 2.44
C ALA A 232 -9.78 23.81 1.84
N HIS A 233 -9.28 24.82 2.57
CA HIS A 233 -9.11 26.18 2.03
C HIS A 233 -8.09 26.22 0.89
N VAL A 234 -6.92 25.62 1.07
CA VAL A 234 -5.87 25.57 0.03
C VAL A 234 -6.37 24.87 -1.23
N VAL A 235 -7.10 23.76 -1.06
CA VAL A 235 -7.71 23.06 -2.20
C VAL A 235 -8.76 23.93 -2.90
N ALA A 236 -9.62 24.61 -2.14
CA ALA A 236 -10.62 25.51 -2.70
C ALA A 236 -9.97 26.68 -3.46
N GLU A 237 -8.88 27.26 -2.95
CA GLU A 237 -8.11 28.31 -3.62
C GLU A 237 -7.48 27.79 -4.92
N ASN A 238 -6.78 26.65 -4.88
CA ASN A 238 -6.19 26.01 -6.07
C ASN A 238 -7.25 25.76 -7.16
N ILE A 239 -8.43 25.30 -6.76
CA ILE A 239 -9.58 25.05 -7.64
C ILE A 239 -10.06 26.34 -8.32
N LEU A 240 -10.17 27.44 -7.55
CA LEU A 240 -10.59 28.74 -8.07
C LEU A 240 -9.54 29.38 -8.99
N GLU A 241 -8.26 29.22 -8.69
CA GLU A 241 -7.17 29.72 -9.53
C GLU A 241 -7.13 29.00 -10.88
N CYS A 242 -7.25 27.67 -10.91
CA CYS A 242 -7.32 26.88 -12.15
C CYS A 242 -8.53 27.23 -13.03
N ARG A 243 -9.60 27.82 -12.47
CA ARG A 243 -10.76 28.30 -13.22
C ARG A 243 -10.40 29.37 -14.26
N HIS A 244 -9.34 30.13 -14.03
CA HIS A 244 -8.89 31.15 -14.96
C HIS A 244 -8.14 30.57 -16.18
N GLU A 245 -7.69 29.31 -16.14
CA GLU A 245 -6.73 28.75 -17.10
C GLU A 245 -7.30 27.73 -18.11
N SER A 246 -8.64 27.62 -18.25
CA SER A 246 -9.35 26.85 -19.31
C SER A 246 -9.75 25.39 -19.00
N LEU A 247 -10.13 25.07 -17.77
CA LEU A 247 -10.79 23.79 -17.43
C LEU A 247 -12.30 23.99 -17.19
N ASP A 248 -13.10 23.85 -18.25
CA ASP A 248 -14.58 23.97 -18.20
C ASP A 248 -15.22 22.72 -17.57
N ALA A 249 -15.22 22.64 -16.22
CA ALA A 249 -16.17 21.90 -15.34
C ALA A 249 -15.60 21.76 -13.92
N ILE A 250 -15.22 22.88 -13.32
CA ILE A 250 -14.73 22.94 -11.94
C ILE A 250 -15.92 23.04 -10.99
N ALA A 251 -15.79 22.44 -9.79
CA ALA A 251 -16.77 22.47 -8.70
C ALA A 251 -17.49 23.83 -8.56
N ASP A 252 -18.81 23.83 -8.39
CA ASP A 252 -19.57 25.06 -8.11
C ASP A 252 -19.20 25.58 -6.70
N SER A 253 -19.38 26.87 -6.46
CA SER A 253 -19.29 27.55 -5.15
C SER A 253 -19.94 26.74 -4.00
N LYS A 254 -21.09 26.11 -4.26
CA LYS A 254 -21.77 25.23 -3.30
C LYS A 254 -20.98 23.98 -2.92
N GLU A 255 -20.22 23.40 -3.85
CA GLU A 255 -19.42 22.20 -3.59
C GLU A 255 -18.19 22.53 -2.75
N LEU A 256 -17.62 23.73 -2.92
CA LEU A 256 -16.56 24.24 -2.04
C LEU A 256 -17.06 24.51 -0.62
N ASP A 257 -18.28 25.05 -0.48
CA ASP A 257 -18.92 25.22 0.85
C ASP A 257 -19.14 23.86 1.55
N ILE A 258 -19.53 22.82 0.78
CA ILE A 258 -19.68 21.46 1.30
C ILE A 258 -18.33 20.92 1.77
N LEU A 259 -17.27 21.08 0.98
CA LEU A 259 -15.91 20.63 1.32
C LEU A 259 -15.45 21.23 2.66
N LEU A 260 -15.61 22.55 2.83
CA LEU A 260 -15.24 23.25 4.07
C LEU A 260 -16.04 22.72 5.26
N HIS A 261 -17.36 22.55 5.09
CA HIS A 261 -18.22 22.02 6.13
C HIS A 261 -17.87 20.57 6.53
N GLU A 262 -17.53 19.72 5.55
CA GLU A 262 -17.07 18.35 5.79
C GLU A 262 -15.73 18.33 6.54
N ALA A 263 -14.79 19.22 6.19
CA ALA A 263 -13.51 19.35 6.87
C ALA A 263 -13.67 19.79 8.34
N GLU A 264 -14.52 20.79 8.61
CA GLU A 264 -14.87 21.22 9.97
C GLU A 264 -15.48 20.06 10.77
N THR A 265 -16.43 19.35 10.16
CA THR A 265 -17.10 18.20 10.77
C THR A 265 -16.12 17.09 11.10
N LEU A 266 -15.21 16.78 10.18
CA LEU A 266 -14.17 15.76 10.37
C LEU A 266 -13.23 16.13 11.52
N GLN A 267 -12.78 17.39 11.56
CA GLN A 267 -11.90 17.90 12.61
C GLN A 267 -12.56 17.88 13.99
N GLN A 268 -13.85 18.25 14.07
CA GLN A 268 -14.61 18.18 15.32
C GLN A 268 -14.83 16.74 15.79
N LYS A 269 -15.24 15.83 14.88
CA LYS A 269 -15.47 14.42 15.20
C LYS A 269 -14.20 13.68 15.61
N SER A 270 -13.05 14.12 15.10
CA SER A 270 -11.75 13.47 15.31
C SER A 270 -10.83 14.28 16.23
N ALA A 271 -11.42 15.07 17.15
CA ALA A 271 -10.68 15.94 18.06
C ALA A 271 -9.67 15.19 18.96
N SER A 272 -9.90 13.89 19.21
CA SER A 272 -8.98 13.01 19.93
C SER A 272 -8.48 11.86 19.03
N LYS A 273 -7.16 11.62 19.04
CA LYS A 273 -6.51 10.47 18.38
C LYS A 273 -7.06 9.14 18.93
N PRO A 274 -7.14 8.05 18.13
CA PRO A 274 -6.58 7.86 16.79
C PRO A 274 -7.36 8.53 15.66
N TRP A 275 -6.64 9.12 14.70
CA TRP A 275 -7.25 9.61 13.47
C TRP A 275 -7.45 8.49 12.44
N PRO A 276 -8.47 8.60 11.58
CA PRO A 276 -8.65 7.72 10.43
C PRO A 276 -7.43 7.65 9.50
N SER A 277 -7.29 6.59 8.70
CA SER A 277 -6.10 6.32 7.87
C SER A 277 -5.86 7.33 6.75
N LEU A 278 -6.90 8.01 6.27
CA LEU A 278 -6.86 9.07 5.27
C LEU A 278 -7.40 10.38 5.83
N TYR A 279 -7.19 10.63 7.13
CA TYR A 279 -7.67 11.84 7.82
C TYR A 279 -7.29 13.13 7.09
N GLY A 280 -8.30 13.87 6.64
CA GLY A 280 -8.16 15.17 6.00
C GLY A 280 -7.52 15.12 4.61
N ILE A 281 -7.48 13.95 3.96
CA ILE A 281 -6.83 13.82 2.65
C ILE A 281 -7.83 14.17 1.54
N PRO A 282 -7.60 15.22 0.72
CA PRO A 282 -8.49 15.61 -0.36
C PRO A 282 -8.41 14.64 -1.55
N PHE A 283 -9.57 14.27 -2.09
CA PHE A 283 -9.66 13.44 -3.29
C PHE A 283 -10.86 13.79 -4.17
N THR A 284 -10.78 13.40 -5.44
CA THR A 284 -11.90 13.51 -6.39
C THR A 284 -12.17 12.20 -7.12
N THR A 285 -13.26 12.14 -7.89
CA THR A 285 -13.71 10.94 -8.60
C THR A 285 -14.24 11.27 -9.99
N SER A 286 -14.11 10.37 -10.95
CA SER A 286 -14.91 10.43 -12.18
C SER A 286 -16.39 10.19 -11.88
N ARG A 287 -17.27 10.54 -12.82
CA ARG A 287 -18.74 10.52 -12.62
C ARG A 287 -19.32 9.13 -12.33
N ASP A 288 -18.66 8.08 -12.83
CA ASP A 288 -19.20 6.71 -12.81
C ASP A 288 -18.50 5.82 -11.77
N VAL A 289 -17.82 6.41 -10.78
CA VAL A 289 -17.24 5.66 -9.65
C VAL A 289 -18.36 5.23 -8.69
N ASP A 290 -18.31 3.98 -8.25
CA ASP A 290 -19.29 3.42 -7.33
C ASP A 290 -19.34 4.14 -5.96
N ASP A 291 -20.57 4.44 -5.53
CA ASP A 291 -20.91 5.14 -4.28
C ASP A 291 -20.36 4.45 -3.02
N THR A 292 -20.25 3.11 -3.03
CA THR A 292 -19.72 2.33 -1.90
C THR A 292 -18.24 2.63 -1.71
N THR A 293 -17.49 2.74 -2.81
CA THR A 293 -16.06 3.07 -2.77
C THR A 293 -15.83 4.49 -2.25
N VAL A 294 -16.66 5.45 -2.67
CA VAL A 294 -16.59 6.83 -2.15
C VAL A 294 -16.89 6.87 -0.65
N LYS A 295 -17.95 6.18 -0.20
CA LYS A 295 -18.30 6.07 1.22
C LYS A 295 -17.21 5.41 2.05
N ALA A 296 -16.52 4.42 1.48
CA ALA A 296 -15.39 3.76 2.14
C ALA A 296 -14.25 4.75 2.45
N LEU A 297 -13.91 5.61 1.48
CA LEU A 297 -12.86 6.61 1.62
C LEU A 297 -13.25 7.73 2.60
N ILE A 298 -14.49 8.21 2.53
CA ILE A 298 -15.01 9.19 3.49
C ILE A 298 -14.99 8.61 4.91
N SER A 299 -15.36 7.34 5.07
CA SER A 299 -15.28 6.63 6.36
C SER A 299 -13.84 6.45 6.85
N ALA A 300 -12.87 6.42 5.94
CA ALA A 300 -11.44 6.44 6.23
C ALA A 300 -10.90 7.86 6.50
N GLY A 301 -11.77 8.88 6.53
CA GLY A 301 -11.45 10.26 6.87
C GLY A 301 -11.02 11.14 5.70
N ALA A 302 -11.14 10.67 4.46
CA ALA A 302 -10.83 11.46 3.27
C ALA A 302 -11.90 12.53 2.99
N LEU A 303 -11.52 13.62 2.35
CA LEU A 303 -12.40 14.75 1.98
C LEU A 303 -12.74 14.67 0.49
N HIS A 304 -14.02 14.48 0.16
CA HIS A 304 -14.46 14.27 -1.22
C HIS A 304 -14.79 15.60 -1.89
N ILE A 305 -14.12 15.87 -3.01
CA ILE A 305 -14.35 17.04 -3.84
C ILE A 305 -15.15 16.57 -5.05
N ARG A 306 -16.43 16.94 -5.07
CA ARG A 306 -17.32 16.73 -6.21
C ARG A 306 -16.98 17.81 -7.25
N GLY A 307 -16.50 17.39 -8.43
CA GLY A 307 -16.15 18.27 -9.56
C GLY A 307 -14.67 18.72 -9.60
N PRO A 308 -13.82 18.07 -10.40
CA PRO A 308 -13.25 18.68 -11.62
C PRO A 308 -13.44 17.80 -12.90
N PRO A 309 -13.09 18.29 -14.12
CA PRO A 309 -13.38 17.58 -15.37
C PRO A 309 -12.56 16.30 -15.63
N GLU A 310 -11.50 16.03 -14.86
CA GLU A 310 -10.60 14.90 -15.18
C GLU A 310 -9.74 14.49 -13.95
N PRO A 311 -9.85 13.24 -13.46
CA PRO A 311 -9.09 12.73 -12.31
C PRO A 311 -7.57 12.88 -12.43
N LEU A 312 -6.98 12.64 -13.60
CA LEU A 312 -5.52 12.70 -13.78
C LEU A 312 -5.00 14.12 -13.71
N ALA A 313 -5.59 15.06 -14.44
CA ALA A 313 -5.22 16.47 -14.43
C ALA A 313 -5.30 17.05 -13.03
N SER A 314 -6.33 16.66 -12.25
CA SER A 314 -6.52 17.12 -10.88
C SER A 314 -5.37 16.71 -9.97
N VAL A 315 -4.90 15.47 -10.09
CA VAL A 315 -3.74 14.98 -9.33
C VAL A 315 -2.46 15.59 -9.87
N ALA A 316 -2.27 15.65 -11.19
CA ALA A 316 -1.08 16.20 -11.85
C ALA A 316 -0.84 17.67 -11.50
N ALA A 317 -1.90 18.47 -11.48
CA ALA A 317 -1.89 19.87 -11.07
C ALA A 317 -1.78 20.07 -9.55
N ARG A 318 -1.64 18.99 -8.77
CA ARG A 318 -1.60 19.01 -7.30
C ARG A 318 -2.79 19.74 -6.67
N MET A 319 -3.97 19.62 -7.29
CA MET A 319 -5.21 20.16 -6.72
C MET A 319 -5.75 19.25 -5.62
N VAL A 320 -5.52 17.95 -5.75
CA VAL A 320 -5.93 16.91 -4.80
C VAL A 320 -4.80 15.91 -4.60
N SER A 321 -4.84 15.16 -3.49
CA SER A 321 -3.82 14.15 -3.18
C SER A 321 -3.92 12.93 -4.07
N PHE A 322 -5.14 12.51 -4.38
CA PHE A 322 -5.43 11.35 -5.24
C PHE A 322 -6.81 11.48 -5.89
N ALA A 323 -7.09 10.64 -6.87
CA ALA A 323 -8.40 10.55 -7.50
C ALA A 323 -8.79 9.11 -7.82
N LEU A 324 -10.09 8.85 -7.97
CA LEU A 324 -10.62 7.60 -8.49
C LEU A 324 -11.13 7.77 -9.92
N ASP A 325 -10.83 6.83 -10.79
CA ASP A 325 -11.31 6.83 -12.17
C ASP A 325 -11.95 5.47 -12.54
N SER A 326 -13.22 5.50 -12.93
CA SER A 326 -13.96 4.35 -13.46
C SER A 326 -13.53 3.95 -14.88
N ASN A 327 -12.83 4.83 -15.61
CA ASN A 327 -12.39 4.60 -16.98
C ASN A 327 -10.91 5.00 -17.17
N PRO A 328 -9.96 4.19 -16.68
CA PRO A 328 -8.53 4.49 -16.85
C PRO A 328 -8.08 4.54 -18.33
N SER A 329 -8.87 4.04 -19.28
CA SER A 329 -8.57 4.10 -20.71
C SER A 329 -8.56 5.52 -21.30
N SER A 330 -9.25 6.49 -20.69
CA SER A 330 -9.16 7.90 -21.10
C SER A 330 -7.88 8.57 -20.60
N ILE A 331 -7.29 8.07 -19.52
CA ILE A 331 -6.09 8.63 -18.89
C ILE A 331 -4.87 8.52 -19.81
N SER A 332 -4.80 7.50 -20.66
CA SER A 332 -3.73 7.34 -21.66
C SER A 332 -3.74 8.36 -22.80
N GLN A 333 -4.76 9.23 -22.87
CA GLN A 333 -4.85 10.33 -23.85
C GLN A 333 -4.30 11.66 -23.33
N ALA A 334 -4.09 11.78 -22.01
CA ALA A 334 -3.62 13.01 -21.39
C ALA A 334 -2.09 13.15 -21.50
N ARG A 335 -1.62 14.33 -21.91
CA ARG A 335 -0.20 14.68 -21.87
C ARG A 335 0.24 14.78 -20.41
N THR A 336 0.88 13.74 -19.88
CA THR A 336 1.50 13.83 -18.55
C THR A 336 2.93 14.35 -18.70
N SER A 337 3.13 15.65 -18.46
CA SER A 337 4.46 16.20 -18.21
C SER A 337 4.98 15.89 -16.80
N ASP A 338 4.15 15.30 -15.93
CA ASP A 338 4.46 15.17 -14.50
C ASP A 338 4.13 13.77 -13.93
N SER A 339 4.86 13.45 -12.86
CA SER A 339 5.05 12.13 -12.27
C SER A 339 3.81 11.59 -11.54
N VAL A 340 2.77 11.21 -12.27
CA VAL A 340 1.54 10.61 -11.71
C VAL A 340 1.50 9.10 -11.97
N VAL A 341 0.95 8.36 -11.01
CA VAL A 341 0.76 6.90 -11.04
C VAL A 341 -0.72 6.61 -11.18
N VAL A 342 -1.06 5.72 -12.11
CA VAL A 342 -2.38 5.12 -12.25
C VAL A 342 -2.27 3.67 -11.79
N PHE A 343 -2.91 3.34 -10.69
CA PHE A 343 -2.92 2.00 -10.11
C PHE A 343 -4.29 1.37 -10.29
N GLN A 344 -4.36 0.33 -11.11
CA GLN A 344 -5.59 -0.41 -11.35
C GLN A 344 -5.56 -1.73 -10.56
N PRO A 345 -6.33 -1.88 -9.47
CA PRO A 345 -6.39 -3.12 -8.72
C PRO A 345 -7.14 -4.21 -9.50
N THR A 346 -6.77 -5.47 -9.28
CA THR A 346 -7.53 -6.61 -9.79
C THR A 346 -8.94 -6.59 -9.19
N PRO A 347 -10.01 -6.75 -9.98
CA PRO A 347 -11.38 -6.85 -9.45
C PRO A 347 -11.46 -7.92 -8.36
N VAL A 348 -11.99 -7.56 -7.19
CA VAL A 348 -12.02 -8.45 -6.01
C VAL A 348 -13.19 -9.44 -6.05
N ASP A 349 -14.17 -9.28 -6.95
CA ASP A 349 -15.30 -10.20 -7.06
C ASP A 349 -16.03 -10.10 -8.42
N ASP A 350 -16.37 -11.25 -9.02
CA ASP A 350 -17.25 -11.39 -10.19
C ASP A 350 -18.74 -11.10 -9.86
N ARG A 351 -19.07 -10.75 -8.61
CA ARG A 351 -20.46 -10.65 -8.12
C ARG A 351 -21.07 -9.26 -8.13
N PHE A 352 -20.30 -8.19 -8.37
CA PHE A 352 -20.82 -6.81 -8.41
C PHE A 352 -20.79 -6.17 -9.80
N SER A 353 -20.67 -6.98 -10.84
CA SER A 353 -20.80 -6.56 -12.23
C SER A 353 -22.10 -7.16 -12.79
N ILE A 354 -23.23 -6.45 -12.58
CA ILE A 354 -24.42 -6.65 -13.43
C ILE A 354 -24.17 -6.01 -14.82
N ASP A 355 -23.12 -5.21 -14.96
CA ASP A 355 -22.57 -4.75 -16.24
C ASP A 355 -21.12 -5.19 -16.37
N GLN A 356 -20.85 -6.11 -17.31
CA GLN A 356 -19.49 -6.54 -17.67
C GLN A 356 -18.59 -5.39 -18.21
N ASP A 357 -19.10 -4.16 -18.24
CA ASP A 357 -18.41 -2.94 -18.69
C ASP A 357 -17.91 -2.04 -17.56
N SER A 358 -18.24 -2.27 -16.27
CA SER A 358 -17.68 -1.46 -15.18
C SER A 358 -16.29 -1.98 -14.78
N GLY A 359 -15.26 -1.46 -15.45
CA GLY A 359 -13.86 -1.72 -15.10
C GLY A 359 -13.57 -1.46 -13.61
N SER A 360 -12.65 -2.24 -13.04
CA SER A 360 -12.06 -1.95 -11.72
C SER A 360 -11.68 -0.48 -11.62
N THR A 361 -12.27 0.26 -10.68
CA THR A 361 -11.92 1.66 -10.42
C THR A 361 -10.42 1.80 -10.21
N ALA A 362 -9.77 2.62 -11.04
CA ALA A 362 -8.36 2.93 -10.93
C ALA A 362 -8.14 4.04 -9.90
N ILE A 363 -6.96 4.01 -9.27
CA ILE A 363 -6.50 5.00 -8.30
C ILE A 363 -5.41 5.81 -8.96
N VAL A 364 -5.59 7.12 -9.02
CA VAL A 364 -4.62 8.07 -9.55
C VAL A 364 -3.95 8.79 -8.38
N ALA A 365 -2.62 8.76 -8.28
CA ALA A 365 -1.87 9.38 -7.18
C ALA A 365 -0.47 9.83 -7.62
N GLN A 366 0.23 10.63 -6.82
CA GLN A 366 1.60 11.10 -7.14
C GLN A 366 2.66 9.99 -7.03
N SER A 367 2.35 8.87 -6.38
CA SER A 367 3.29 7.75 -6.22
C SER A 367 2.59 6.41 -6.05
N VAL A 368 3.31 5.32 -6.33
CA VAL A 368 2.85 3.94 -6.11
C VAL A 368 2.51 3.70 -4.63
N GLN A 369 3.29 4.30 -3.72
CA GLN A 369 3.09 4.16 -2.29
C GLN A 369 1.75 4.77 -1.85
N GLU A 370 1.38 5.92 -2.40
CA GLU A 370 0.12 6.59 -2.08
C GLU A 370 -1.08 5.88 -2.69
N ALA A 371 -0.97 5.45 -3.94
CA ALA A 371 -2.02 4.66 -4.58
C ALA A 371 -2.32 3.38 -3.77
N ARG A 372 -1.29 2.72 -3.23
CA ARG A 372 -1.44 1.55 -2.35
C ARG A 372 -2.08 1.88 -0.99
N LYS A 373 -1.83 3.06 -0.42
CA LYS A 373 -2.49 3.50 0.82
C LYS A 373 -3.99 3.66 0.62
N VAL A 374 -4.38 4.29 -0.48
CA VAL A 374 -5.79 4.44 -0.87
C VAL A 374 -6.43 3.07 -1.09
N TRP A 375 -5.75 2.19 -1.83
CA TRP A 375 -6.24 0.83 -2.07
C TRP A 375 -6.49 0.06 -0.77
N LEU A 376 -5.53 0.10 0.17
CA LEU A 376 -5.68 -0.57 1.46
C LEU A 376 -6.86 -0.02 2.28
N ALA A 377 -7.12 1.29 2.21
CA ALA A 377 -8.26 1.89 2.89
C ALA A 377 -9.60 1.37 2.33
N ILE A 378 -9.69 1.21 1.01
CA ILE A 378 -10.86 0.63 0.33
C ILE A 378 -11.02 -0.84 0.73
N GLU A 379 -9.97 -1.66 0.60
CA GLU A 379 -9.98 -3.10 0.94
C GLU A 379 -10.40 -3.35 2.39
N GLN A 380 -9.84 -2.59 3.34
CA GLN A 380 -10.19 -2.70 4.76
C GLN A 380 -11.67 -2.38 5.03
N HIS A 381 -12.24 -1.42 4.31
CA HIS A 381 -13.65 -1.07 4.47
C HIS A 381 -14.55 -2.17 3.92
N LEU A 382 -14.26 -2.67 2.70
CA LEU A 382 -15.02 -3.75 2.07
C LEU A 382 -15.02 -5.02 2.94
N ASN A 383 -13.86 -5.41 3.48
CA ASN A 383 -13.74 -6.54 4.40
C ASN A 383 -14.59 -6.39 5.69
N ARG A 384 -14.81 -5.16 6.17
CA ARG A 384 -15.70 -4.92 7.33
C ARG A 384 -17.18 -5.10 6.97
N LEU A 385 -17.58 -4.68 5.77
CA LEU A 385 -18.96 -4.84 5.30
C LEU A 385 -19.31 -6.32 5.15
N GLU A 386 -18.42 -7.14 4.60
CA GLU A 386 -18.67 -8.58 4.40
C GLU A 386 -18.88 -9.35 5.71
N ASN A 387 -18.16 -8.97 6.78
CA ASN A 387 -18.29 -9.56 8.12
C ASN A 387 -19.65 -9.30 8.81
N THR A 388 -20.53 -8.46 8.24
CA THR A 388 -21.91 -8.28 8.73
C THR A 388 -22.93 -9.22 8.07
N SER A 389 -22.54 -9.93 7.01
CA SER A 389 -23.37 -10.97 6.39
C SER A 389 -22.95 -12.35 6.90
N ALA A 390 -23.90 -13.11 7.46
CA ALA A 390 -23.68 -14.40 8.11
C ALA A 390 -23.31 -15.57 7.15
N ILE A 391 -22.63 -15.27 6.04
CA ILE A 391 -22.00 -16.26 5.18
C ILE A 391 -20.52 -15.94 5.17
N SER A 392 -19.85 -16.48 6.19
CA SER A 392 -18.40 -16.72 6.20
C SER A 392 -18.02 -17.47 4.92
N ARG A 393 -17.72 -16.73 3.84
CA ARG A 393 -16.77 -17.23 2.87
C ARG A 393 -15.41 -16.97 3.49
N LYS A 394 -14.77 -18.07 3.90
CA LYS A 394 -13.32 -18.13 3.88
C LYS A 394 -12.90 -17.55 2.52
N VAL A 395 -12.45 -16.31 2.50
CA VAL A 395 -11.30 -16.00 1.68
C VAL A 395 -10.23 -16.90 2.28
N GLU A 396 -10.18 -18.16 1.83
CA GLU A 396 -9.02 -18.99 2.01
C GLU A 396 -7.89 -18.10 1.54
N ASN A 397 -7.04 -17.68 2.49
CA ASN A 397 -5.82 -16.93 2.28
C ASN A 397 -5.29 -17.27 0.89
N SER A 398 -5.60 -16.45 -0.12
CA SER A 398 -5.18 -16.77 -1.47
C SER A 398 -3.68 -16.49 -1.44
N TRP A 399 -2.92 -17.58 -1.49
CA TRP A 399 -1.47 -17.63 -1.47
C TRP A 399 -0.84 -16.98 -2.73
N VAL A 400 -1.41 -15.89 -3.25
CA VAL A 400 -1.00 -15.23 -4.50
C VAL A 400 -1.14 -13.71 -4.38
N TRP A 401 -0.37 -13.10 -3.48
CA TRP A 401 -0.07 -11.66 -3.54
C TRP A 401 1.36 -11.45 -3.04
N HIS A 402 2.29 -12.19 -3.65
CA HIS A 402 3.71 -11.87 -3.55
C HIS A 402 3.98 -10.79 -4.59
N VAL A 403 4.06 -9.52 -4.18
CA VAL A 403 5.08 -8.67 -4.80
C VAL A 403 6.38 -9.20 -4.25
N ASP A 404 6.89 -10.27 -4.85
CA ASP A 404 8.20 -10.78 -4.50
C ASP A 404 9.22 -9.76 -4.99
N PHE A 405 9.43 -8.69 -4.22
CA PHE A 405 10.62 -7.86 -4.38
C PHE A 405 11.79 -8.68 -3.85
N ARG A 406 12.14 -9.73 -4.60
CA ARG A 406 13.46 -10.33 -4.57
C ARG A 406 14.38 -9.21 -5.02
N GLY A 407 14.96 -8.47 -4.07
CA GLY A 407 16.09 -7.61 -4.35
C GLY A 407 17.12 -8.37 -5.20
N PRO A 408 18.06 -7.71 -5.87
CA PRO A 408 18.92 -8.34 -6.88
C PRO A 408 19.80 -9.44 -6.26
N LYS A 409 19.30 -10.68 -6.19
CA LYS A 409 20.04 -11.87 -5.76
C LYS A 409 19.52 -13.12 -6.48
N ASN A 410 20.45 -13.75 -7.22
CA ASN A 410 20.46 -15.14 -7.69
C ASN A 410 19.10 -15.77 -8.09
N GLY A 411 18.45 -15.24 -9.11
CA GLY A 411 17.26 -15.86 -9.71
C GLY A 411 16.57 -14.96 -10.74
N GLY A 412 16.54 -13.65 -10.50
CA GLY A 412 15.90 -12.69 -11.38
C GLY A 412 14.38 -12.88 -11.50
N PHE A 413 13.75 -12.10 -12.37
CA PHE A 413 12.36 -12.27 -12.82
C PHE A 413 12.35 -12.14 -14.35
N VAL A 414 11.39 -12.76 -15.03
CA VAL A 414 11.24 -12.63 -16.48
C VAL A 414 10.19 -11.57 -16.76
N PHE A 415 10.55 -10.55 -17.53
CA PHE A 415 9.59 -9.55 -18.00
C PHE A 415 9.45 -9.61 -19.52
N GLY A 416 8.20 -9.74 -19.98
CA GLY A 416 7.91 -9.76 -21.40
C GLY A 416 7.87 -8.35 -22.00
N ILE A 417 8.47 -8.20 -23.18
CA ILE A 417 8.41 -6.98 -24.00
C ILE A 417 7.85 -7.32 -25.38
N PRO A 418 7.05 -6.45 -26.01
CA PRO A 418 6.59 -6.67 -27.37
C PRO A 418 7.78 -6.82 -28.35
N ARG A 419 7.71 -7.78 -29.28
CA ARG A 419 8.75 -8.00 -30.31
C ARG A 419 9.14 -6.71 -31.05
N THR A 420 10.45 -6.56 -31.26
CA THR A 420 11.12 -5.39 -31.87
C THR A 420 10.63 -4.99 -33.27
N SER A 421 9.98 -5.87 -34.03
CA SER A 421 9.42 -5.49 -35.35
C SER A 421 8.28 -4.45 -35.27
N ARG A 422 7.71 -4.22 -34.08
CA ARG A 422 6.71 -3.17 -33.81
C ARG A 422 7.26 -1.92 -33.11
N THR A 423 8.52 -1.92 -32.66
CA THR A 423 9.11 -0.75 -31.97
C THR A 423 9.42 0.41 -32.94
N ASN A 424 9.33 0.18 -34.25
CA ASN A 424 9.42 1.21 -35.30
C ASN A 424 8.22 2.17 -35.33
N ILE A 425 7.20 1.98 -34.48
CA ILE A 425 6.01 2.85 -34.40
C ILE A 425 6.19 3.95 -33.33
N TRP A 426 7.27 3.87 -32.53
CA TRP A 426 7.51 4.82 -31.46
C TRP A 426 8.23 6.09 -31.96
N CYS A 427 7.80 7.25 -31.47
CA CYS A 427 8.61 8.46 -31.56
C CYS A 427 9.98 8.25 -30.87
N SER A 428 11.03 8.97 -31.30
CA SER A 428 12.40 8.86 -30.74
C SER A 428 12.43 8.98 -29.22
N ASP A 429 11.58 9.84 -28.65
CA ASP A 429 11.57 10.12 -27.22
C ASP A 429 10.88 9.02 -26.41
N ALA A 430 9.75 8.49 -26.89
CA ALA A 430 9.07 7.34 -26.28
C ALA A 430 9.95 6.07 -26.34
N SER A 431 10.66 5.89 -27.45
CA SER A 431 11.64 4.81 -27.62
C SER A 431 12.75 4.88 -26.58
N ASN A 432 13.31 6.07 -26.34
CA ASN A 432 14.38 6.28 -25.36
C ASN A 432 13.91 5.98 -23.92
N HIS A 433 12.71 6.40 -23.53
CA HIS A 433 12.15 6.09 -22.21
C HIS A 433 11.90 4.59 -22.01
N ASN A 434 11.37 3.90 -23.03
CA ASN A 434 11.17 2.45 -22.97
C ASN A 434 12.50 1.70 -22.85
N ILE A 435 13.53 2.11 -23.61
CA ILE A 435 14.88 1.54 -23.50
C ILE A 435 15.44 1.76 -22.09
N GLN A 436 15.25 2.93 -21.50
CA GLN A 436 15.67 3.20 -20.12
C GLN A 436 14.90 2.36 -19.11
N ALA A 437 13.60 2.16 -19.28
CA ALA A 437 12.79 1.29 -18.42
C ALA A 437 13.26 -0.17 -18.46
N VAL A 438 13.50 -0.72 -19.66
CA VAL A 438 14.08 -2.06 -19.86
C VAL A 438 15.42 -2.18 -19.15
N LYS A 439 16.32 -1.20 -19.33
CA LYS A 439 17.63 -1.18 -18.66
C LYS A 439 17.52 -1.13 -17.13
N ARG A 440 16.55 -0.38 -16.59
CA ARG A 440 16.29 -0.31 -15.15
C ARG A 440 15.80 -1.64 -14.60
N LEU A 441 14.88 -2.32 -15.30
CA LEU A 441 14.43 -3.66 -14.90
C LEU A 441 15.55 -4.70 -14.98
N GLN A 442 16.37 -4.67 -16.03
CA GLN A 442 17.55 -5.52 -16.15
C GLN A 442 18.56 -5.28 -15.03
N ALA A 443 18.83 -4.01 -14.69
CA ALA A 443 19.70 -3.66 -13.57
C ALA A 443 19.13 -4.11 -12.21
N ALA A 444 17.80 -4.25 -12.10
CA ALA A 444 17.13 -4.82 -10.93
C ALA A 444 17.11 -6.37 -10.93
N GLY A 445 17.71 -7.02 -11.93
CA GLY A 445 17.80 -8.48 -12.04
C GLY A 445 16.79 -9.12 -13.01
N GLY A 446 16.03 -8.33 -13.77
CA GLY A 446 15.06 -8.82 -14.73
C GLY A 446 15.67 -9.35 -16.03
N GLN A 447 15.12 -10.43 -16.58
CA GLN A 447 15.42 -10.98 -17.90
C GLN A 447 14.31 -10.58 -18.87
N ALA A 448 14.67 -9.94 -19.98
CA ALA A 448 13.68 -9.54 -20.98
C ALA A 448 13.36 -10.71 -21.91
N GLU A 449 12.08 -11.03 -22.08
CA GLU A 449 11.59 -12.02 -23.05
C GLU A 449 10.77 -11.32 -24.14
N GLU A 450 11.02 -11.63 -25.41
CA GLU A 450 10.22 -11.06 -26.49
C GLU A 450 8.91 -11.82 -26.68
N ILE A 451 7.80 -11.10 -26.53
CA ILE A 451 6.45 -11.65 -26.61
C ILE A 451 5.81 -11.30 -27.96
N ASP A 452 5.15 -12.30 -28.55
CA ASP A 452 4.27 -12.08 -29.70
C ASP A 452 2.99 -11.37 -29.26
N TRP A 453 2.94 -10.07 -29.55
CA TRP A 453 1.83 -9.23 -29.13
C TRP A 453 0.53 -9.44 -29.94
N ASN A 454 0.61 -10.13 -31.08
CA ASN A 454 -0.51 -10.25 -32.00
C ASN A 454 -1.73 -10.96 -31.39
N ILE A 455 -1.51 -11.82 -30.40
CA ILE A 455 -2.62 -12.48 -29.70
C ILE A 455 -3.42 -11.49 -28.84
N PHE A 456 -2.75 -10.54 -28.17
CA PHE A 456 -3.40 -9.54 -27.33
C PHE A 456 -4.19 -8.54 -28.17
N ASP A 457 -3.68 -8.17 -29.35
CA ASP A 457 -4.44 -7.34 -30.30
C ASP A 457 -5.72 -8.02 -30.78
N GLN A 458 -5.66 -9.32 -31.09
CA GLN A 458 -6.83 -10.08 -31.50
C GLN A 458 -7.86 -10.21 -30.38
N VAL A 459 -7.42 -10.42 -29.13
CA VAL A 459 -8.31 -10.38 -27.96
C VAL A 459 -9.00 -9.02 -27.90
N LYS A 460 -8.23 -7.93 -27.96
CA LYS A 460 -8.73 -6.55 -27.91
C LYS A 460 -9.78 -6.29 -29.01
N GLU A 461 -9.50 -6.66 -30.25
CA GLU A 461 -10.41 -6.45 -31.38
C GLU A 461 -11.76 -7.14 -31.14
N VAL A 462 -11.74 -8.36 -30.59
CA VAL A 462 -12.95 -9.10 -30.26
C VAL A 462 -13.68 -8.50 -29.05
N THR A 463 -12.96 -8.05 -28.02
CA THR A 463 -13.55 -7.35 -26.87
C THR A 463 -14.28 -6.08 -27.33
N LEU A 464 -13.65 -5.28 -28.20
CA LEU A 464 -14.29 -4.08 -28.77
C LEU A 464 -15.54 -4.44 -29.58
N GLY A 465 -15.46 -5.52 -30.38
CA GLY A 465 -16.61 -6.03 -31.11
C GLY A 465 -17.78 -6.42 -30.18
N LEU A 466 -17.50 -7.04 -29.03
CA LEU A 466 -18.51 -7.37 -28.02
C LEU A 466 -19.13 -6.12 -27.39
N THR A 467 -18.34 -5.10 -27.05
CA THR A 467 -18.84 -3.82 -26.53
C THR A 467 -19.73 -3.11 -27.55
N LEU A 468 -19.33 -3.10 -28.83
CA LEU A 468 -20.15 -2.50 -29.90
C LEU A 468 -21.48 -3.26 -30.11
N LEU A 469 -21.48 -4.59 -29.98
CA LEU A 469 -22.72 -5.36 -30.01
C LEU A 469 -23.60 -5.06 -28.80
N ALA A 470 -23.05 -4.92 -27.60
CA ALA A 470 -23.82 -4.59 -26.40
C ALA A 470 -24.53 -3.23 -26.53
N ALA A 471 -23.90 -2.28 -27.23
CA ALA A 471 -24.46 -0.95 -27.48
C ALA A 471 -25.43 -0.87 -28.68
N ALA A 472 -25.61 -1.94 -29.46
CA ALA A 472 -26.43 -1.91 -30.67
C ALA A 472 -27.93 -2.14 -30.37
N GLU A 473 -28.80 -1.38 -31.03
CA GLU A 473 -30.27 -1.45 -30.85
C GLU A 473 -30.86 -2.82 -31.25
N THR A 474 -30.23 -3.53 -32.19
CA THR A 474 -30.65 -4.87 -32.62
C THR A 474 -29.42 -5.75 -32.83
N VAL A 475 -29.40 -6.92 -32.18
CA VAL A 475 -28.23 -7.81 -32.17
C VAL A 475 -28.63 -9.24 -32.50
N SER A 476 -27.86 -9.89 -33.37
CA SER A 476 -28.00 -11.32 -33.62
C SER A 476 -27.38 -12.13 -32.47
N MET A 477 -28.18 -12.93 -31.77
CA MET A 477 -27.70 -13.82 -30.70
C MET A 477 -26.59 -14.77 -31.21
N LYS A 478 -26.66 -15.19 -32.48
CA LYS A 478 -25.61 -16.00 -33.11
C LYS A 478 -24.27 -15.25 -33.16
N ALA A 479 -24.28 -13.97 -33.53
CA ALA A 479 -23.06 -13.15 -33.60
C ALA A 479 -22.43 -12.92 -32.22
N VAL A 480 -23.27 -12.73 -31.18
CA VAL A 480 -22.80 -12.61 -29.79
C VAL A 480 -22.10 -13.89 -29.35
N LEU A 481 -22.74 -15.05 -29.53
CA LEU A 481 -22.17 -16.34 -29.13
C LEU A 481 -20.89 -16.68 -29.91
N GLU A 482 -20.82 -16.36 -31.20
CA GLU A 482 -19.61 -16.55 -32.02
C GLU A 482 -18.45 -15.68 -31.54
N LEU A 483 -18.70 -14.40 -31.24
CA LEU A 483 -17.67 -13.49 -30.69
C LEU A 483 -17.26 -13.88 -29.26
N GLN A 484 -18.20 -14.27 -28.39
CA GLN A 484 -17.88 -14.76 -27.05
C GLN A 484 -17.02 -16.02 -27.09
N ALA A 485 -17.34 -16.98 -27.96
CA ALA A 485 -16.53 -18.18 -28.16
C ALA A 485 -15.14 -17.85 -28.70
N LYS A 486 -15.03 -16.91 -29.64
CA LYS A 486 -13.75 -16.41 -30.16
C LYS A 486 -12.93 -15.73 -29.05
N HIS A 487 -13.57 -14.87 -28.25
CA HIS A 487 -12.96 -14.19 -27.11
C HIS A 487 -12.40 -15.19 -26.09
N ALA A 488 -13.19 -16.20 -25.69
CA ALA A 488 -12.76 -17.23 -24.74
C ALA A 488 -11.62 -18.11 -25.28
N LYS A 489 -11.58 -18.35 -26.60
CA LYS A 489 -10.46 -19.07 -27.23
C LYS A 489 -9.18 -18.24 -27.22
N LEU A 490 -9.26 -16.99 -27.67
CA LEU A 490 -8.11 -16.09 -27.74
C LEU A 490 -7.57 -15.74 -26.35
N SER A 491 -8.46 -15.53 -25.37
CA SER A 491 -8.08 -15.27 -23.97
C SER A 491 -7.27 -16.43 -23.40
N ARG A 492 -7.70 -17.69 -23.62
CA ARG A 492 -6.92 -18.88 -23.21
C ARG A 492 -5.55 -18.98 -23.88
N GLN A 493 -5.43 -18.50 -25.12
CA GLN A 493 -4.14 -18.44 -25.82
C GLN A 493 -3.25 -17.33 -25.26
N ALA A 494 -3.83 -16.16 -24.95
CA ALA A 494 -3.12 -15.05 -24.31
C ALA A 494 -2.63 -15.44 -22.90
N THR A 495 -3.44 -16.15 -22.11
CA THR A 495 -3.02 -16.65 -20.78
C THR A 495 -1.78 -17.54 -20.87
N LYS A 496 -1.69 -18.43 -21.86
CA LYS A 496 -0.49 -19.27 -22.07
C LYS A 496 0.77 -18.47 -22.39
N VAL A 497 0.61 -17.28 -22.99
CA VAL A 497 1.73 -16.36 -23.22
C VAL A 497 2.10 -15.65 -21.92
N LEU A 498 1.12 -15.30 -21.08
CA LEU A 498 1.38 -14.74 -19.76
C LEU A 498 2.05 -15.75 -18.81
N GLU A 499 1.77 -17.04 -18.96
CA GLU A 499 2.42 -18.11 -18.17
C GLU A 499 3.94 -18.22 -18.39
N THR A 500 4.50 -17.59 -19.44
CA THR A 500 5.96 -17.63 -19.71
C THR A 500 6.73 -16.49 -19.05
N VAL A 501 6.04 -15.50 -18.48
CA VAL A 501 6.67 -14.29 -17.92
C VAL A 501 6.03 -13.89 -16.60
N ASP A 502 6.79 -13.24 -15.72
CA ASP A 502 6.28 -12.78 -14.42
C ASP A 502 5.53 -11.44 -14.54
N VAL A 503 5.93 -10.60 -15.49
CA VAL A 503 5.34 -9.27 -15.73
C VAL A 503 5.49 -8.89 -17.20
N LEU A 504 4.60 -8.08 -17.76
CA LEU A 504 4.85 -7.46 -19.07
C LEU A 504 5.15 -5.97 -18.90
N LEU A 505 6.12 -5.49 -19.66
CA LEU A 505 6.44 -4.08 -19.78
C LEU A 505 5.95 -3.56 -21.13
N VAL A 506 4.99 -2.64 -21.11
CA VAL A 506 4.39 -2.04 -22.31
C VAL A 506 4.29 -0.52 -22.13
N SER A 507 4.41 0.21 -23.23
CA SER A 507 4.43 1.68 -23.24
C SER A 507 3.03 2.26 -23.39
N MET A 508 2.55 2.96 -22.36
CA MET A 508 1.21 3.58 -22.29
C MET A 508 0.83 4.46 -23.49
N THR A 509 1.81 5.02 -24.22
CA THR A 509 1.59 5.89 -25.39
C THR A 509 2.61 5.64 -26.49
N ALA A 510 2.16 5.42 -27.72
CA ALA A 510 3.05 5.19 -28.87
C ALA A 510 3.68 6.47 -29.45
N CYS A 511 3.09 7.65 -29.23
CA CYS A 511 3.59 8.91 -29.79
C CYS A 511 3.27 10.11 -28.88
N LEU A 512 4.29 10.90 -28.53
CA LEU A 512 4.15 12.18 -27.80
C LEU A 512 3.97 13.38 -28.75
N CYS A 513 3.99 13.16 -30.06
CA CYS A 513 4.03 14.23 -31.07
C CYS A 513 2.69 14.36 -31.80
N HIS A 514 1.78 15.21 -31.29
CA HIS A 514 0.80 15.86 -32.16
C HIS A 514 0.64 17.33 -31.80
N THR A 515 1.12 18.19 -32.69
CA THR A 515 0.68 19.59 -32.83
C THR A 515 -0.71 19.60 -33.46
N ALA A 516 -1.56 20.52 -33.00
CA ALA A 516 -3.02 20.52 -33.18
C ALA A 516 -3.54 20.83 -34.60
N SER A 517 -2.97 20.28 -35.69
CA SER A 517 -3.43 20.64 -37.05
C SER A 517 -3.62 19.52 -38.08
N GLU A 518 -3.57 18.24 -37.74
CA GLU A 518 -3.81 17.17 -38.73
C GLU A 518 -4.82 16.11 -38.24
N ARG A 519 -5.61 15.59 -39.19
CA ARG A 519 -7.01 15.14 -39.09
C ARG A 519 -7.31 13.98 -38.10
N PRO A 520 -8.55 13.88 -37.57
CA PRO A 520 -8.91 13.02 -36.43
C PRO A 520 -9.14 11.53 -36.74
N GLU A 521 -9.11 11.11 -38.02
CA GLU A 521 -9.68 9.81 -38.40
C GLU A 521 -8.69 8.64 -38.37
N GLN A 522 -7.38 8.88 -38.40
CA GLN A 522 -6.36 7.80 -38.32
C GLN A 522 -5.81 7.59 -36.91
N SER A 523 -5.93 8.57 -36.02
CA SER A 523 -5.46 8.49 -34.62
C SER A 523 -6.42 7.68 -33.74
N ARG A 524 -7.72 7.63 -34.04
CA ARG A 524 -8.68 6.76 -33.33
C ARG A 524 -8.27 5.28 -33.34
N TYR A 525 -7.51 4.84 -34.35
CA TYR A 525 -7.11 3.44 -34.54
C TYR A 525 -5.93 2.99 -33.65
N LEU A 526 -5.13 3.92 -33.11
CA LEU A 526 -3.91 3.61 -32.36
C LEU A 526 -4.03 3.77 -30.84
N PHE A 527 -4.97 4.59 -30.34
CA PHE A 527 -4.98 5.02 -28.94
C PHE A 527 -5.78 4.13 -27.96
N ASP A 528 -6.67 3.25 -28.44
CA ASP A 528 -7.40 2.30 -27.56
C ASP A 528 -6.55 1.07 -27.15
N THR A 529 -5.24 1.07 -27.40
CA THR A 529 -4.37 -0.13 -27.52
C THR A 529 -3.76 -0.65 -26.23
N MET A 530 -4.12 -0.10 -25.06
CA MET A 530 -3.62 -0.59 -23.79
C MET A 530 -4.74 -0.83 -22.77
N LYS A 531 -5.53 -1.85 -23.06
CA LYS A 531 -6.39 -2.48 -22.06
C LYS A 531 -5.68 -3.73 -21.51
N THR A 532 -5.54 -3.72 -20.20
CA THR A 532 -5.30 -4.89 -19.34
C THR A 532 -3.90 -5.48 -19.42
N LEU A 533 -3.09 -5.09 -18.44
CA LEU A 533 -1.95 -5.87 -18.02
C LEU A 533 -1.97 -6.01 -16.52
N VAL A 534 -2.63 -7.09 -16.11
CA VAL A 534 -2.72 -7.57 -14.74
C VAL A 534 -1.28 -7.79 -14.26
N LEU A 535 -0.89 -7.08 -13.20
CA LEU A 535 0.19 -7.54 -12.33
C LEU A 535 -0.34 -8.81 -11.66
N HIS A 536 0.13 -9.97 -12.13
CA HIS A 536 0.00 -11.21 -11.39
C HIS A 536 0.99 -11.25 -10.23
#